data_AF-A0A1E5L8B6-F1
#
_entry.id   AF-A0A1E5L8B6-F1
#
_cell.length_a   1.000
_cell.length_b   1.000
_cell.length_c   1.000
_cell.angle_alpha   90.00
_cell.angle_beta   90.00
_cell.angle_gamma   90.00
#
_symmetry.space_group_name_H-M   'P 1'
#
loop_
_entity.id
_entity.type
_entity.pdbx_description
1 polymer ?
#
loop_
_entity_poly.entity_id
_entity_poly.type
_entity_poly.pdbx_seq_one_letter_code
_entity_poly.pdbx_strand_id
1 'polypeptide(L)'
;MMNHKKTKSMKIGLALSIITVFLYGCSPAQRPEDSKQNYQDTKQMVVDSLGSKEGREAIKNLLKDPEIKKEIIIEDADVKSAVAESILDPKNRKVLESALKDPKFAADFAKNVQEQHKELLKNLMLDPDYRELMIQVFSEPDFQKMLTEQLKGSAMRKQMQEAAKEAFLTPAARLELMEMLRKIQKEELEIQIKEDAGGGGGEEEGGGGEGGAGSGGEQSASVVM
;
A
#
# COMPACT_ATOMS: atom_id res chain seq x y z
N MET A 1 44.92 -3.12 104.74
CA MET A 1 44.10 -2.84 103.53
C MET A 1 44.97 -2.17 102.44
N MET A 2 46.01 -2.85 101.91
CA MET A 2 47.00 -2.22 101.00
C MET A 2 47.45 -3.10 99.80
N ASN A 3 46.88 -4.29 99.58
CA ASN A 3 47.36 -5.22 98.54
C ASN A 3 46.56 -5.20 97.22
N HIS A 4 45.44 -4.49 97.14
CA HIS A 4 44.57 -4.52 95.94
C HIS A 4 44.88 -3.43 94.89
N LYS A 5 45.61 -2.37 95.27
CA LYS A 5 45.97 -1.24 94.38
C LYS A 5 47.22 -1.52 93.54
N LYS A 6 48.18 -2.30 94.06
CA LYS A 6 49.42 -2.68 93.34
C LYS A 6 49.18 -3.65 92.19
N THR A 7 48.19 -4.55 92.32
CA THR A 7 47.88 -5.54 91.26
C THR A 7 47.13 -4.94 90.07
N LYS A 8 46.36 -3.86 90.25
CA LYS A 8 45.70 -3.14 89.14
C LYS A 8 46.68 -2.26 88.35
N SER A 9 47.61 -1.58 89.02
CA SER A 9 48.63 -0.74 88.37
C SER A 9 49.65 -1.57 87.58
N MET A 10 49.99 -2.78 88.05
CA MET A 10 50.92 -3.69 87.35
C MET A 10 50.30 -4.36 86.10
N LYS A 11 48.98 -4.62 86.10
CA LYS A 11 48.27 -5.18 84.94
C LYS A 11 48.03 -4.16 83.82
N ILE A 12 47.85 -2.88 84.18
CA ILE A 12 47.69 -1.77 83.22
C ILE A 12 49.03 -1.44 82.54
N GLY A 13 50.16 -1.51 83.27
CA GLY A 13 51.50 -1.35 82.70
C GLY A 13 51.88 -2.46 81.71
N LEU A 14 51.50 -3.71 81.99
CA LEU A 14 51.76 -4.85 81.10
C LEU A 14 50.93 -4.80 79.81
N ALA A 15 49.68 -4.30 79.88
CA ALA A 15 48.82 -4.13 78.71
C ALA A 15 49.28 -2.98 77.79
N LEU A 16 49.85 -1.90 78.35
CA LEU A 16 50.38 -0.77 77.57
C LEU A 16 51.69 -1.14 76.84
N SER A 17 52.52 -2.01 77.44
CA SER A 17 53.77 -2.47 76.84
C SER A 17 53.57 -3.41 75.64
N ILE A 18 52.46 -4.16 75.58
CA ILE A 18 52.16 -5.11 74.50
C ILE A 18 51.59 -4.41 73.26
N ILE A 19 50.87 -3.31 73.42
CA ILE A 19 50.35 -2.49 72.31
C ILE A 19 51.47 -1.73 71.57
N THR A 20 52.59 -1.46 72.26
CA THR A 20 53.70 -0.71 71.67
C THR A 20 54.56 -1.57 70.72
N VAL A 21 54.51 -2.91 70.82
CA VAL A 21 55.29 -3.82 69.97
C VAL A 21 54.64 -4.07 68.60
N PHE A 22 53.31 -3.94 68.49
CA PHE A 22 52.60 -4.13 67.21
C PHE A 22 52.76 -2.96 66.22
N LEU A 23 53.25 -1.79 66.67
CA LEU A 23 53.38 -0.60 65.83
C LEU A 23 54.77 -0.41 65.21
N TYR A 24 55.77 -1.22 65.56
CA TYR A 24 57.12 -1.16 64.98
C TYR A 24 57.43 -2.30 63.99
N GLY A 25 56.41 -3.05 63.56
CA GLY A 25 56.55 -4.18 62.62
C GLY A 25 56.50 -3.81 61.14
N CYS A 26 56.55 -2.53 60.75
CA CYS A 26 56.60 -2.12 59.34
C CYS A 26 57.92 -1.42 59.04
N SER A 27 58.81 -2.15 58.36
CA SER A 27 60.02 -1.62 57.73
C SER A 27 59.68 -0.37 56.88
N PRO A 28 60.46 0.72 56.92
CA PRO A 28 60.29 1.82 55.99
C PRO A 28 60.93 1.43 54.64
N ALA A 29 60.20 0.64 53.85
CA ALA A 29 60.40 0.62 52.41
C ALA A 29 59.65 1.83 51.84
N GLN A 30 60.42 2.74 51.21
CA GLN A 30 60.03 3.84 50.32
C GLN A 30 58.81 4.72 50.68
N ARG A 31 59.09 6.03 50.77
CA ARG A 31 58.11 7.13 50.71
C ARG A 31 57.17 7.02 49.49
N PRO A 32 55.87 7.36 49.63
CA PRO A 32 54.91 7.37 48.55
C PRO A 32 54.97 8.70 47.77
N GLU A 33 55.85 8.80 46.78
CA GLU A 33 55.73 9.76 45.65
C GLU A 33 55.31 9.07 44.33
N ASP A 34 55.19 7.73 44.34
CA ASP A 34 54.89 6.89 43.16
C ASP A 34 53.41 6.68 42.84
N SER A 35 52.48 7.22 43.64
CA SER A 35 51.04 6.97 43.45
C SER A 35 50.47 7.66 42.21
N LYS A 36 51.06 8.77 41.76
CA LYS A 36 50.63 9.50 40.54
C LYS A 36 51.22 8.91 39.26
N GLN A 37 52.47 8.44 39.28
CA GLN A 37 53.08 7.74 38.14
C GLN A 37 52.40 6.39 37.90
N ASN A 38 52.21 5.59 38.96
CA ASN A 38 51.49 4.32 38.86
C ASN A 38 50.04 4.48 38.40
N TYR A 39 49.36 5.59 38.73
CA TYR A 39 48.00 5.83 38.26
C TYR A 39 47.94 6.10 36.75
N GLN A 40 48.88 6.87 36.21
CA GLN A 40 48.95 7.13 34.77
C GLN A 40 49.34 5.86 33.99
N ASP A 41 50.29 5.08 34.51
CA ASP A 41 50.70 3.82 33.90
C ASP A 41 49.58 2.76 33.96
N THR A 42 48.86 2.67 35.08
CA THR A 42 47.68 1.79 35.22
C THR A 42 46.56 2.24 34.29
N LYS A 43 46.31 3.55 34.17
CA LYS A 43 45.32 4.09 33.24
C LYS A 43 45.67 3.74 31.80
N GLN A 44 46.93 3.90 31.40
CA GLN A 44 47.39 3.56 30.06
C GLN A 44 47.24 2.06 29.80
N MET A 45 47.60 1.21 30.78
CA MET A 45 47.44 -0.25 30.68
C MET A 45 45.97 -0.68 30.56
N VAL A 46 45.04 0.00 31.24
CA VAL A 46 43.59 -0.23 31.13
C VAL A 46 43.07 0.24 29.76
N VAL A 47 43.47 1.42 29.30
CA VAL A 47 43.09 1.94 27.97
C VAL A 47 43.62 1.03 26.86
N ASP A 48 44.86 0.55 26.97
CA ASP A 48 45.46 -0.37 26.02
C ASP A 48 44.82 -1.76 26.08
N SER A 49 44.42 -2.25 27.26
CA SER A 49 43.63 -3.49 27.40
C SER A 49 42.25 -3.36 26.77
N LEU A 50 41.53 -2.27 27.00
CA LEU A 50 40.22 -2.02 26.36
C LEU A 50 40.37 -1.80 24.84
N GLY A 51 41.46 -1.18 24.41
CA GLY A 51 41.81 -0.95 23.01
C GLY A 51 42.46 -2.14 22.30
N SER A 52 42.83 -3.19 23.03
CA SER A 52 43.42 -4.42 22.47
C SER A 52 42.39 -5.21 21.65
N LYS A 53 42.86 -6.20 20.88
CA LYS A 53 41.96 -7.08 20.14
C LYS A 53 41.11 -7.92 21.10
N GLU A 54 41.73 -8.39 22.17
CA GLU A 54 41.10 -9.14 23.26
C GLU A 54 40.03 -8.31 23.97
N GLY A 55 40.30 -7.03 24.26
CA GLY A 55 39.33 -6.10 24.86
C GLY A 55 38.11 -5.87 23.97
N ARG A 56 38.33 -5.64 22.66
CA ARG A 56 37.24 -5.51 21.69
C ARG A 56 36.43 -6.80 21.53
N GLU A 57 37.07 -7.96 21.53
CA GLU A 57 36.36 -9.25 21.50
C GLU A 57 35.58 -9.51 22.78
N ALA A 58 36.14 -9.17 23.95
CA ALA A 58 35.45 -9.29 25.23
C ALA A 58 34.20 -8.41 25.27
N ILE A 59 34.30 -7.15 24.83
CA ILE A 59 33.13 -6.26 24.68
C ILE A 59 32.13 -6.83 23.67
N LYS A 60 32.58 -7.33 22.51
CA LYS A 60 31.70 -7.93 21.51
C LYS A 60 31.00 -9.20 22.03
N ASN A 61 31.65 -9.98 22.89
CA ASN A 61 31.06 -11.15 23.52
C ASN A 61 30.09 -10.77 24.63
N LEU A 62 30.39 -9.74 25.41
CA LEU A 62 29.50 -9.17 26.41
C LEU A 62 28.24 -8.58 25.75
N LEU A 63 28.40 -7.92 24.60
CA LEU A 63 27.29 -7.43 23.77
C LEU A 63 26.46 -8.54 23.13
N LYS A 64 26.90 -9.81 23.12
CA LYS A 64 26.04 -10.93 22.68
C LYS A 64 25.11 -11.39 23.81
N ASP A 65 25.43 -11.04 25.06
CA ASP A 65 24.60 -11.38 26.20
C ASP A 65 23.28 -10.56 26.16
N PRO A 66 22.11 -11.23 26.14
CA PRO A 66 20.82 -10.57 26.10
C PRO A 66 20.50 -9.75 27.37
N GLU A 67 21.16 -10.01 28.51
CA GLU A 67 20.99 -9.19 29.72
C GLU A 67 21.71 -7.84 29.57
N ILE A 68 22.96 -7.87 29.10
CA ILE A 68 23.76 -6.66 28.84
C ILE A 68 23.12 -5.82 27.73
N LYS A 69 22.62 -6.43 26.65
CA LYS A 69 21.94 -5.69 25.56
C LYS A 69 20.74 -4.88 26.01
N LYS A 70 20.03 -5.33 27.05
CA LYS A 70 18.85 -4.64 27.59
C LYS A 70 19.23 -3.47 28.49
N GLU A 71 20.38 -3.55 29.16
CA GLU A 71 20.89 -2.50 30.05
C GLU A 71 21.65 -1.39 29.32
N ILE A 72 22.10 -1.65 28.08
CA ILE A 72 22.66 -0.59 27.23
C ILE A 72 21.51 0.29 26.78
N ILE A 73 21.29 1.36 27.55
CA ILE A 73 20.40 2.46 27.20
C ILE A 73 21.06 3.20 26.04
N ILE A 74 20.72 2.82 24.81
CA ILE A 74 20.98 3.66 23.65
C ILE A 74 19.94 4.79 23.73
N GLU A 75 20.38 6.04 23.65
CA GLU A 75 19.45 7.17 23.66
C GLU A 75 18.41 7.01 22.55
N ASP A 76 17.13 7.04 22.93
CA ASP A 76 16.02 6.85 22.00
C ASP A 76 16.07 7.85 20.83
N ALA A 77 16.66 9.04 21.03
CA ALA A 77 16.79 10.07 20.02
C ALA A 77 17.76 9.65 18.90
N ASP A 78 18.95 9.16 19.24
CA ASP A 78 19.96 8.73 18.27
C ASP A 78 19.48 7.49 17.50
N VAL A 79 18.82 6.55 18.17
CA VAL A 79 18.21 5.39 17.50
C VAL A 79 17.11 5.83 16.55
N LYS A 80 16.20 6.71 16.98
CA LYS A 80 15.12 7.21 16.12
C LYS A 80 15.67 7.94 14.90
N SER A 81 16.68 8.80 15.09
CA SER A 81 17.30 9.53 13.98
C SER A 81 18.00 8.59 13.01
N ALA A 82 18.83 7.66 13.51
CA ALA A 82 19.53 6.70 12.67
C ALA A 82 18.57 5.77 11.91
N VAL A 83 17.47 5.36 12.54
CA VAL A 83 16.43 4.55 11.88
C VAL A 83 15.70 5.39 10.82
N ALA A 84 15.35 6.64 11.12
CA ALA A 84 14.69 7.53 10.15
C ALA A 84 15.58 7.82 8.94
N GLU A 85 16.85 8.18 9.17
CA GLU A 85 17.84 8.40 8.11
C GLU A 85 18.06 7.13 7.29
N SER A 86 18.16 5.97 7.94
CA SER A 86 18.30 4.68 7.26
C SER A 86 17.11 4.36 6.38
N ILE A 87 15.87 4.61 6.82
CA ILE A 87 14.67 4.37 6.02
C ILE A 87 14.57 5.36 4.84
N LEU A 88 15.04 6.60 5.02
CA LEU A 88 15.01 7.64 3.99
C LEU A 88 16.18 7.56 3.00
N ASP A 89 17.27 6.88 3.34
CA ASP A 89 18.43 6.72 2.46
C ASP A 89 18.03 5.97 1.17
N PRO A 90 18.23 6.57 -0.02
CA PRO A 90 17.98 5.91 -1.30
C PRO A 90 18.63 4.53 -1.45
N LYS A 91 19.77 4.29 -0.79
CA LYS A 91 20.47 2.99 -0.79
C LYS A 91 19.66 1.88 -0.13
N ASN A 92 18.78 2.23 0.80
CA ASN A 92 17.96 1.29 1.55
C ASN A 92 16.55 1.10 0.95
N ARG A 93 16.22 1.79 -0.16
CA ARG A 93 14.96 1.56 -0.89
C ARG A 93 14.72 0.10 -1.21
N LYS A 94 15.76 -0.65 -1.61
CA LYS A 94 15.64 -2.09 -1.91
C LYS A 94 15.19 -2.91 -0.71
N VAL A 95 15.60 -2.52 0.49
CA VAL A 95 15.19 -3.18 1.74
C VAL A 95 13.72 -2.91 2.00
N LEU A 96 13.28 -1.65 1.86
CA LEU A 96 11.88 -1.27 2.02
C LEU A 96 10.98 -1.93 0.96
N GLU A 97 11.40 -1.96 -0.31
CA GLU A 97 10.71 -2.67 -1.39
C GLU A 97 10.58 -4.17 -1.11
N SER A 98 11.62 -4.79 -0.55
CA SER A 98 11.59 -6.21 -0.18
C SER A 98 10.66 -6.45 1.00
N ALA A 99 10.65 -5.56 2.00
CA ALA A 99 9.74 -5.62 3.13
C ALA A 99 8.28 -5.43 2.71
N LEU A 100 7.98 -4.51 1.79
CA LEU A 100 6.64 -4.29 1.26
C LEU A 100 6.10 -5.46 0.41
N LYS A 101 6.96 -6.37 -0.05
CA LYS A 101 6.54 -7.61 -0.70
C LYS A 101 6.15 -8.71 0.30
N ASP A 102 6.53 -8.58 1.57
CA ASP A 102 6.05 -9.48 2.62
C ASP A 102 4.57 -9.17 2.92
N PRO A 103 3.66 -10.14 2.78
CA PRO A 103 2.23 -9.90 2.93
C PRO A 103 1.81 -9.50 4.35
N LYS A 104 2.52 -9.95 5.39
CA LYS A 104 2.22 -9.55 6.77
C LYS A 104 2.61 -8.09 6.99
N PHE A 105 3.83 -7.75 6.58
CA PHE A 105 4.31 -6.36 6.68
C PHE A 105 3.44 -5.42 5.84
N ALA A 106 3.12 -5.80 4.59
CA ALA A 106 2.27 -5.01 3.71
C ALA A 106 0.86 -4.81 4.27
N ALA A 107 0.27 -5.85 4.87
CA ALA A 107 -1.06 -5.76 5.48
C ALA A 107 -1.07 -4.81 6.68
N ASP A 108 -0.10 -4.93 7.57
CA ASP A 108 -0.02 -4.06 8.75
C ASP A 108 0.37 -2.62 8.38
N PHE A 109 1.26 -2.44 7.39
CA PHE A 109 1.56 -1.14 6.81
C PHE A 109 0.29 -0.51 6.20
N ALA A 110 -0.42 -1.25 5.34
CA ALA A 110 -1.65 -0.78 4.69
C ALA A 110 -2.72 -0.38 5.70
N LYS A 111 -2.92 -1.15 6.78
CA LYS A 111 -3.86 -0.80 7.86
C LYS A 111 -3.49 0.52 8.54
N ASN A 112 -2.21 0.73 8.82
CA ASN A 112 -1.75 1.93 9.52
C ASN A 112 -1.82 3.20 8.66
N VAL A 113 -1.72 3.07 7.34
CA VAL A 113 -1.83 4.22 6.41
C VAL A 113 -3.23 4.36 5.79
N GLN A 114 -4.17 3.48 6.14
CA GLN A 114 -5.47 3.37 5.45
C GLN A 114 -6.27 4.67 5.48
N GLU A 115 -6.37 5.31 6.64
CA GLU A 115 -7.17 6.52 6.80
C GLU A 115 -6.57 7.70 6.04
N GLN A 116 -5.25 7.90 6.14
CA GLN A 116 -4.53 8.93 5.38
C GLN A 116 -4.61 8.67 3.87
N HIS A 117 -4.52 7.41 3.45
CA HIS A 117 -4.65 7.03 2.06
C HIS A 117 -6.06 7.33 1.53
N LYS A 118 -7.11 7.01 2.31
CA LYS A 118 -8.50 7.33 1.98
C LYS A 118 -8.74 8.83 1.89
N GLU A 119 -8.16 9.61 2.79
CA GLU A 119 -8.23 11.07 2.75
C GLU A 119 -7.54 11.63 1.50
N LEU A 120 -6.34 11.14 1.20
CA LEU A 120 -5.61 11.50 -0.04
C LEU A 120 -6.45 11.21 -1.29
N LEU A 121 -7.03 10.01 -1.39
CA LEU A 121 -7.90 9.60 -2.50
C LEU A 121 -9.12 10.52 -2.64
N LYS A 122 -9.77 10.88 -1.53
CA LYS A 122 -10.90 11.82 -1.55
C LYS A 122 -10.48 13.21 -2.03
N ASN A 123 -9.34 13.69 -1.58
CA ASN A 123 -8.82 15.00 -1.97
C ASN A 123 -8.41 15.01 -3.45
N LEU A 124 -7.80 13.93 -3.95
CA LEU A 124 -7.49 13.76 -5.37
C LEU A 124 -8.75 13.78 -6.24
N MET A 125 -9.88 13.21 -5.80
CA MET A 125 -11.13 13.31 -6.57
C MET A 125 -11.64 14.75 -6.73
N LEU A 126 -11.24 15.66 -5.83
CA LEU A 126 -11.53 17.09 -5.90
C LEU A 126 -10.48 17.89 -6.67
N ASP A 127 -9.40 17.25 -7.10
CA ASP A 127 -8.35 17.87 -7.91
C ASP A 127 -8.71 17.86 -9.41
N PRO A 128 -8.51 18.97 -10.15
CA PRO A 128 -8.83 19.03 -11.58
C PRO A 128 -8.01 18.06 -12.44
N ASP A 129 -6.73 17.88 -12.17
CA ASP A 129 -5.85 17.06 -13.00
C ASP A 129 -6.21 15.58 -12.81
N TYR A 130 -6.47 15.17 -11.57
CA TYR A 130 -6.93 13.82 -11.28
C TYR A 130 -8.32 13.54 -11.89
N ARG A 131 -9.23 14.52 -11.90
CA ARG A 131 -10.52 14.38 -12.60
C ARG A 131 -10.34 14.21 -14.09
N GLU A 132 -9.42 14.93 -14.72
CA GLU A 132 -9.13 14.76 -16.15
C GLU A 132 -8.64 13.34 -16.45
N LEU A 133 -7.73 12.81 -15.64
CA LEU A 133 -7.30 11.41 -15.75
C LEU A 133 -8.47 10.44 -15.59
N MET A 134 -9.38 10.68 -14.64
CA MET A 134 -10.57 9.85 -14.46
C MET A 134 -11.52 9.92 -15.67
N ILE A 135 -11.67 11.08 -16.31
CA ILE A 135 -12.47 11.23 -17.54
C ILE A 135 -11.83 10.45 -18.69
N GLN A 136 -10.51 10.44 -18.79
CA GLN A 136 -9.80 9.62 -19.78
C GLN A 136 -10.09 8.13 -19.56
N VAL A 137 -10.03 7.65 -18.31
CA VAL A 137 -10.39 6.27 -17.95
C VAL A 137 -11.84 5.95 -18.33
N PHE A 138 -12.79 6.84 -18.04
CA PHE A 138 -14.19 6.63 -18.44
C PHE A 138 -14.42 6.67 -19.96
N SER A 139 -13.51 7.31 -20.69
CA SER A 139 -13.56 7.38 -22.15
C SER A 139 -12.96 6.13 -22.81
N GLU A 140 -12.34 5.22 -22.05
CA GLU A 140 -11.79 3.99 -22.60
C GLU A 140 -12.88 3.10 -23.21
N PRO A 141 -12.60 2.39 -24.31
CA PRO A 141 -13.60 1.56 -25.01
C PRO A 141 -14.29 0.52 -24.12
N ASP A 142 -13.59 -0.03 -23.14
CA ASP A 142 -14.17 -1.06 -22.26
C ASP A 142 -15.18 -0.46 -21.27
N PHE A 143 -14.93 0.74 -20.76
CA PHE A 143 -15.92 1.49 -19.99
C PHE A 143 -17.12 1.87 -20.85
N GLN A 144 -16.90 2.30 -22.09
CA GLN A 144 -17.98 2.61 -23.02
C GLN A 144 -18.85 1.39 -23.35
N LYS A 145 -18.25 0.20 -23.52
CA LYS A 145 -18.99 -1.06 -23.73
C LYS A 145 -19.86 -1.38 -22.53
N MET A 146 -19.30 -1.37 -21.33
CA MET A 146 -20.05 -1.62 -20.09
C MET A 146 -21.22 -0.64 -19.95
N LEU A 147 -20.98 0.65 -20.21
CA LEU A 147 -22.04 1.67 -20.16
C LEU A 147 -23.11 1.42 -21.23
N THR A 148 -22.72 1.05 -22.44
CA THR A 148 -23.64 0.76 -23.55
C THR A 148 -24.51 -0.47 -23.26
N GLU A 149 -23.94 -1.52 -22.67
CA GLU A 149 -24.69 -2.70 -22.23
C GLU A 149 -25.72 -2.33 -21.16
N GLN A 150 -25.33 -1.48 -20.21
CA GLN A 150 -26.25 -0.99 -19.18
C GLN A 150 -27.37 -0.12 -19.78
N LEU A 151 -27.06 0.74 -20.75
CA LEU A 151 -28.07 1.55 -21.47
C LEU A 151 -29.02 0.69 -22.30
N LYS A 152 -28.58 -0.47 -22.77
CA LYS A 152 -29.43 -1.48 -23.43
C LYS A 152 -30.23 -2.31 -22.43
N GLY A 153 -30.01 -2.15 -21.12
CA GLY A 153 -30.74 -2.86 -20.08
C GLY A 153 -32.25 -2.56 -20.08
N SER A 154 -33.03 -3.47 -19.50
CA SER A 154 -34.50 -3.38 -19.49
C SER A 154 -35.05 -2.13 -18.78
N ALA A 155 -34.38 -1.67 -17.71
CA ALA A 155 -34.75 -0.46 -16.98
C ALA A 155 -34.59 0.80 -17.85
N MET A 156 -33.43 0.96 -18.49
CA MET A 156 -33.17 2.10 -19.37
C MET A 156 -34.04 2.06 -20.63
N ARG A 157 -34.32 0.87 -21.20
CA ARG A 157 -35.28 0.73 -22.30
C ARG A 157 -36.66 1.24 -21.94
N LYS A 158 -37.17 0.98 -20.73
CA LYS A 158 -38.47 1.50 -20.29
C LYS A 158 -38.47 3.02 -20.21
N GLN A 159 -37.42 3.62 -19.63
CA GLN A 159 -37.27 5.07 -19.59
C GLN A 159 -37.16 5.67 -20.99
N MET A 160 -36.40 5.04 -21.88
CA MET A 160 -36.26 5.45 -23.28
C MET A 160 -37.60 5.36 -24.04
N GLN A 161 -38.38 4.30 -23.80
CA GLN A 161 -39.72 4.14 -24.38
C GLN A 161 -40.67 5.22 -23.88
N GLU A 162 -40.63 5.58 -22.60
CA GLU A 162 -41.49 6.64 -22.06
C GLU A 162 -41.09 8.01 -22.60
N ALA A 163 -39.79 8.33 -22.61
CA ALA A 163 -39.27 9.55 -23.23
C ALA A 163 -39.63 9.61 -24.73
N ALA A 164 -39.57 8.50 -25.45
CA ALA A 164 -39.98 8.43 -26.85
C ALA A 164 -41.49 8.72 -27.01
N LYS A 165 -42.35 8.12 -26.17
CA LYS A 165 -43.79 8.43 -26.19
C LYS A 165 -44.04 9.90 -25.91
N GLU A 166 -43.41 10.48 -24.89
CA GLU A 166 -43.53 11.90 -24.58
C GLU A 166 -43.10 12.78 -25.75
N ALA A 167 -41.98 12.45 -26.40
CA ALA A 167 -41.49 13.14 -27.58
C ALA A 167 -42.51 13.12 -28.74
N PHE A 168 -43.12 11.95 -29.03
CA PHE A 168 -44.17 11.84 -30.06
C PHE A 168 -45.46 12.58 -29.70
N LEU A 169 -45.73 12.76 -28.40
CA LEU A 169 -46.90 13.48 -27.94
C LEU A 169 -46.70 15.01 -27.97
N THR A 170 -45.49 15.50 -28.28
CA THR A 170 -45.25 16.94 -28.43
C THR A 170 -46.06 17.51 -29.61
N PRO A 171 -46.58 18.76 -29.49
CA PRO A 171 -47.32 19.39 -30.57
C PRO A 171 -46.56 19.47 -31.90
N ALA A 172 -45.23 19.69 -31.84
CA ALA A 172 -44.36 19.72 -33.02
C ALA A 172 -44.28 18.35 -33.70
N ALA A 173 -44.03 17.28 -32.95
CA ALA A 173 -43.97 15.93 -33.50
C ALA A 173 -45.32 15.48 -34.07
N ARG A 174 -46.43 15.84 -33.43
CA ARG A 174 -47.77 15.56 -33.95
C ARG A 174 -48.04 16.28 -35.26
N LEU A 175 -47.60 17.54 -35.40
CA LEU A 175 -47.74 18.30 -36.63
C LEU A 175 -46.94 17.64 -37.77
N GLU A 176 -45.69 17.30 -37.50
CA GLU A 176 -44.81 16.63 -38.46
C GLU A 176 -45.35 15.25 -38.88
N LEU A 177 -45.90 14.49 -37.92
CA LEU A 177 -46.58 13.22 -38.21
C LEU A 177 -47.81 13.42 -39.10
N MET A 178 -48.61 14.44 -38.83
CA MET A 178 -49.78 14.76 -39.67
C MET A 178 -49.39 15.26 -41.06
N GLU A 179 -48.26 15.96 -41.20
CA GLU A 179 -47.71 16.33 -42.51
C GLU A 179 -47.20 15.12 -43.29
N MET A 180 -46.49 14.20 -42.63
CA MET A 180 -46.08 12.93 -43.25
C MET A 180 -47.29 12.10 -43.72
N LEU A 181 -48.32 11.95 -42.88
CA LEU A 181 -49.55 11.24 -43.25
C LEU A 181 -50.26 11.88 -44.45
N ARG A 182 -50.28 13.22 -44.53
CA ARG A 182 -50.83 13.93 -45.70
C ARG A 182 -49.99 13.74 -46.96
N LYS A 183 -48.67 13.62 -46.85
CA LYS A 183 -47.79 13.32 -48.01
C LYS A 183 -48.05 11.91 -48.52
N ILE A 184 -48.10 10.92 -47.64
CA ILE A 184 -48.40 9.53 -48.00
C ILE A 184 -49.77 9.42 -48.69
N GLN A 185 -50.81 10.06 -48.16
CA GLN A 185 -52.13 10.06 -48.80
C GLN A 185 -52.11 10.71 -50.19
N LYS A 186 -51.34 11.79 -50.39
CA LYS A 186 -51.20 12.42 -51.71
C LYS A 186 -50.46 11.50 -52.68
N GLU A 187 -49.39 10.85 -52.24
CA GLU A 187 -48.63 9.90 -53.06
C GLU A 187 -49.49 8.67 -53.43
N GLU A 188 -50.29 8.15 -52.50
CA GLU A 188 -51.20 7.02 -52.74
C GLU A 188 -52.36 7.39 -53.69
N LEU A 189 -52.92 8.59 -53.55
CA LEU A 189 -53.93 9.12 -54.47
C LEU A 189 -53.34 9.40 -55.87
N GLU A 190 -52.10 9.86 -55.98
CA GLU A 190 -51.40 10.04 -57.26
C GLU A 190 -51.08 8.70 -57.95
N ILE A 191 -50.86 7.63 -57.19
CA ILE A 191 -50.70 6.27 -57.72
C ILE A 191 -52.05 5.71 -58.19
N GLN A 192 -53.12 5.87 -57.41
CA GLN A 192 -54.47 5.44 -57.83
C GLN A 192 -54.98 6.18 -59.07
N ILE A 193 -54.69 7.48 -59.22
CA ILE A 193 -55.06 8.23 -60.45
C ILE A 193 -54.26 7.74 -61.67
N LYS A 194 -53.04 7.20 -61.48
CA LYS A 194 -52.26 6.58 -62.57
C LYS A 194 -52.73 5.16 -62.92
N GLU A 195 -53.26 4.40 -61.96
CA GLU A 195 -53.84 3.07 -62.22
C GLU A 195 -55.26 3.14 -62.81
N ASP A 196 -56.10 4.10 -62.38
CA ASP A 196 -57.48 4.26 -62.89
C ASP A 196 -57.53 4.96 -64.27
N ALA A 197 -56.43 5.60 -64.70
CA ALA A 197 -56.28 6.13 -66.06
C ALA A 197 -55.72 5.10 -67.08
N GLY A 198 -55.44 3.86 -66.65
CA GLY A 198 -54.77 2.84 -67.46
C GLY A 198 -55.58 1.56 -67.77
N GLY A 199 -56.85 1.48 -67.39
CA GLY A 199 -57.66 0.27 -67.53
C GLY A 199 -58.83 0.39 -68.50
N GLY A 200 -58.59 0.17 -69.79
CA GLY A 200 -59.66 0.13 -70.79
C GLY A 200 -59.29 -0.54 -72.11
N GLY A 201 -59.50 -1.87 -72.19
CA GLY A 201 -59.93 -2.52 -73.43
C GLY A 201 -59.01 -3.58 -74.06
N GLY A 202 -59.48 -4.83 -74.04
CA GLY A 202 -59.40 -5.76 -75.18
C GLY A 202 -58.36 -6.89 -75.14
N GLU A 203 -58.85 -8.11 -74.86
CA GLU A 203 -58.75 -9.36 -75.68
C GLU A 203 -57.51 -9.55 -76.58
N GLU A 204 -56.93 -10.72 -76.80
CA GLU A 204 -57.28 -12.13 -76.56
C GLU A 204 -55.98 -12.93 -76.84
N GLU A 205 -56.10 -14.25 -76.68
CA GLU A 205 -55.31 -15.27 -77.39
C GLU A 205 -53.91 -15.67 -76.87
N GLY A 206 -53.82 -16.97 -76.54
CA GLY A 206 -52.82 -17.79 -77.20
C GLY A 206 -51.83 -18.53 -76.30
N GLY A 207 -52.29 -19.66 -75.75
CA GLY A 207 -51.57 -20.92 -75.92
C GLY A 207 -50.29 -21.18 -75.13
N GLY A 208 -50.43 -22.05 -74.12
CA GLY A 208 -49.77 -23.36 -74.11
C GLY A 208 -48.30 -23.47 -73.68
N GLY A 209 -48.03 -24.46 -72.82
CA GLY A 209 -46.74 -25.17 -72.84
C GLY A 209 -45.91 -25.13 -71.57
N GLU A 210 -46.39 -25.84 -70.55
CA GLU A 210 -45.71 -26.95 -69.86
C GLU A 210 -44.16 -26.97 -69.75
N GLY A 211 -43.65 -27.21 -68.53
CA GLY A 211 -42.55 -28.17 -68.38
C GLY A 211 -41.43 -27.84 -67.39
N GLY A 212 -41.57 -28.35 -66.15
CA GLY A 212 -40.50 -28.96 -65.33
C GLY A 212 -39.33 -28.09 -64.84
N ALA A 213 -38.49 -28.50 -63.91
CA ALA A 213 -38.50 -29.55 -62.89
C ALA A 213 -37.15 -29.44 -62.15
N GLY A 214 -37.16 -29.67 -60.84
CA GLY A 214 -36.00 -30.11 -60.04
C GLY A 214 -34.96 -29.04 -59.71
N SER A 215 -34.08 -29.21 -58.73
CA SER A 215 -33.86 -30.24 -57.71
C SER A 215 -32.56 -29.85 -56.99
N GLY A 216 -32.42 -30.23 -55.72
CA GLY A 216 -31.11 -30.36 -55.05
C GLY A 216 -30.85 -29.24 -54.03
N GLY A 217 -30.66 -29.50 -52.74
CA GLY A 217 -30.19 -30.74 -52.10
C GLY A 217 -28.81 -30.49 -51.46
N GLU A 218 -28.68 -30.96 -50.22
CA GLU A 218 -27.41 -31.27 -49.54
C GLU A 218 -26.69 -30.14 -48.78
N GLN A 219 -27.15 -29.94 -47.54
CA GLN A 219 -26.24 -29.84 -46.40
C GLN A 219 -25.84 -31.25 -45.96
N SER A 220 -24.55 -31.54 -45.87
CA SER A 220 -23.87 -32.18 -44.73
C SER A 220 -22.50 -32.73 -45.14
N ALA A 221 -21.44 -32.22 -44.53
CA ALA A 221 -20.25 -33.02 -44.23
C ALA A 221 -19.33 -32.32 -43.22
N SER A 222 -18.97 -33.10 -42.19
CA SER A 222 -17.65 -33.19 -41.53
C SER A 222 -17.18 -31.98 -40.70
N VAL A 223 -17.06 -32.05 -39.37
CA VAL A 223 -16.17 -32.91 -38.54
C VAL A 223 -14.68 -32.62 -38.80
N VAL A 224 -13.98 -32.43 -37.68
CA VAL A 224 -12.54 -32.59 -37.38
C VAL A 224 -11.85 -31.30 -36.90
N MET A 225 -11.36 -31.41 -35.65
CA MET A 225 -10.41 -30.61 -34.86
C MET A 225 -10.95 -29.42 -34.06
#